data_AF-A0A1H2RLP4-F1
#
_entry.id   AF-A0A1H2RLP4-F1
#
_cell.length_a   1.000
_cell.length_b   1.000
_cell.length_c   1.000
_cell.angle_alpha   90.00
_cell.angle_beta   90.00
_cell.angle_gamma   90.00
#
_symmetry.space_group_name_H-M   'P 1'
#
loop_
_entity.id
_entity.type
_entity.pdbx_description
1 polymer ?
#
loop_
_entity_poly.entity_id
_entity_poly.type
_entity_poly.pdbx_seq_one_letter_code
_entity_poly.pdbx_strand_id
1 'polypeptide(L)' 'MMWLLRAVQWVRNPPSGAQVRVVVAIVAAVILLGTVEWMGWWPEWATLDARSHRMLRP' A
#
# COMPACT_ATOMS: atom_id res chain seq x y z
N MET A 1 -1.05 -20.95 13.33
CA MET A 1 -1.04 -20.30 14.67
C MET A 1 -0.01 -19.16 14.81
N MET A 2 1.18 -19.23 14.20
CA MET A 2 2.28 -18.29 14.48
C MET A 2 2.01 -16.81 14.16
N TRP A 3 1.11 -16.49 13.22
CA TRP A 3 0.80 -15.11 12.84
C TRP A 3 0.04 -14.33 13.93
N LEU A 4 -0.94 -14.97 14.59
CA LEU A 4 -1.72 -14.34 15.65
C LEU A 4 -0.84 -14.04 16.89
N LEU A 5 0.08 -14.94 17.21
CA LEU A 5 1.03 -14.76 18.31
C LEU A 5 1.96 -13.55 18.07
N ARG A 6 2.40 -13.32 16.83
CA ARG A 6 3.19 -12.14 16.46
C ARG A 6 2.39 -10.84 16.55
N ALA A 7 1.13 -10.85 16.15
CA ALA A 7 0.25 -9.68 16.29
C ALA A 7 0.02 -9.31 17.76
N VAL A 8 -0.19 -10.31 18.63
CA VAL A 8 -0.28 -10.09 20.09
C VAL A 8 1.05 -9.55 20.65
N GLN A 9 2.19 -10.04 20.16
CA GLN A 9 3.50 -9.55 20.57
C GLN A 9 3.71 -8.09 20.18
N TRP A 10 3.19 -7.62 19.05
CA TRP A 10 3.21 -6.21 18.65
C TRP A 10 2.42 -5.31 19.61
N VAL A 11 1.32 -5.79 20.17
CA VAL A 11 0.55 -5.04 21.18
C VAL A 11 1.31 -4.97 22.51
N ARG A 12 1.97 -6.07 22.90
CA ARG A 12 2.67 -6.18 24.20
C ARG A 12 4.07 -5.58 24.20
N ASN A 13 4.79 -5.67 23.09
CA ASN A 13 6.15 -5.17 22.92
C ASN A 13 6.22 -4.52 21.54
N PRO A 14 5.75 -3.27 21.42
CA PRO A 14 5.64 -2.62 20.13
C PRO A 14 7.02 -2.47 19.48
N PRO A 15 7.09 -2.63 18.14
CA PRO A 15 8.29 -2.28 17.40
C PRO A 15 8.66 -0.82 17.65
N SER A 16 9.94 -0.48 17.42
CA SER A 16 10.45 0.88 17.65
C SER A 16 9.54 1.94 17.01
N GLY A 17 9.38 3.10 17.66
CA GLY A 17 8.51 4.17 17.16
C GLY A 17 8.84 4.62 15.73
N ALA A 18 10.09 4.45 15.30
CA ALA A 18 10.52 4.68 13.92
C ALA A 18 9.85 3.71 12.93
N GLN A 19 9.79 2.41 13.23
CA GLN A 19 9.13 1.42 12.39
C GLN A 19 7.62 1.68 12.30
N VAL A 20 6.97 2.04 13.41
CA VAL A 20 5.54 2.38 13.41
C VAL A 20 5.27 3.58 12.51
N ARG A 21 6.09 4.63 12.57
CA ARG A 21 5.96 5.80 11.69
C ARG A 21 6.07 5.44 10.21
N VAL A 22 7.00 4.56 9.84
CA VAL A 22 7.15 4.10 8.45
C VAL A 22 5.89 3.38 7.98
N VAL A 23 5.37 2.45 8.78
CA VAL A 23 4.15 1.70 8.43
C VAL A 23 2.96 2.66 8.31
N VAL A 24 2.79 3.57 9.25
CA VAL A 24 1.71 4.57 9.21
C VAL A 24 1.84 5.47 7.97
N ALA A 25 3.05 5.92 7.63
CA ALA A 25 3.29 6.73 6.43
C ALA A 25 2.95 5.97 5.15
N ILE A 26 3.32 4.69 5.05
CA ILE A 26 2.97 3.83 3.91
C ILE A 26 1.46 3.66 3.80
N VAL A 27 0.79 3.32 4.91
CA VAL A 27 -0.68 3.16 4.92
C VAL A 27 -1.38 4.46 4.50
N ALA A 28 -0.94 5.60 5.04
CA ALA A 28 -1.47 6.90 4.67
C ALA A 28 -1.25 7.20 3.17
N ALA A 29 -0.07 6.89 2.62
CA ALA A 29 0.22 7.06 1.20
C ALA A 29 -0.69 6.20 0.32
N VAL A 30 -0.88 4.92 0.67
CA VAL A 30 -1.77 4.00 -0.08
C VAL A 30 -3.21 4.50 -0.05
N ILE A 31 -3.70 4.94 1.11
CA ILE A 31 -5.04 5.51 1.24
C ILE A 31 -5.17 6.76 0.37
N LEU A 32 -4.22 7.69 0.46
CA LEU A 32 -4.23 8.91 -0.35
C LEU A 32 -4.29 8.60 -1.85
N LEU A 33 -3.42 7.71 -2.34
CA LEU A 33 -3.39 7.31 -3.75
C LEU A 33 -4.73 6.70 -4.18
N GLY A 34 -5.26 5.74 -3.42
CA GLY A 34 -6.56 5.12 -3.74
C GLY A 34 -7.73 6.12 -3.70
N THR A 35 -7.66 7.13 -2.82
CA THR A 35 -8.69 8.18 -2.75
C THR A 35 -8.59 9.11 -3.97
N VAL A 36 -7.38 9.52 -4.36
CA VAL A 36 -7.14 10.34 -5.56
C VAL A 36 -7.58 9.62 -6.84
N GLU A 37 -7.31 8.31 -6.93
CA GLU A 37 -7.79 7.46 -8.03
C GLU A 37 -9.32 7.39 -8.06
N TRP A 38 -9.97 7.16 -6.91
CA TRP A 38 -11.43 7.10 -6.80
C TRP A 38 -12.12 8.42 -7.16
N MET A 39 -11.48 9.56 -6.83
CA MET A 39 -11.98 10.89 -7.18
C MET A 39 -11.75 11.26 -8.65
N GLY A 40 -11.05 10.42 -9.42
CA GLY A 40 -10.75 10.69 -10.83
C GLY A 40 -9.77 11.84 -11.04
N TRP A 41 -9.00 12.20 -10.01
CA TRP A 41 -7.97 13.25 -10.09
C TRP A 41 -6.64 12.72 -10.62
N TRP A 42 -6.63 11.48 -11.10
CA TRP A 42 -5.44 10.86 -11.64
C TRP A 42 -5.05 11.54 -12.95
N PRO A 43 -3.81 12.05 -13.07
CA PRO A 43 -3.39 12.71 -14.28
C PRO A 43 -3.06 11.70 -15.37
N GLU A 44 -3.26 12.09 -16.63
CA GLU A 44 -3.04 11.25 -17.82
C GLU A 44 -1.65 10.60 -17.88
N TRP A 45 -0.62 11.31 -17.38
CA TRP A 45 0.76 10.79 -17.35
C TRP A 45 0.98 9.66 -16.34
N ALA A 46 0.08 9.51 -15.36
CA ALA A 46 0.14 8.49 -14.32
C ALA A 46 -0.80 7.31 -14.61
N THR A 47 -1.59 7.37 -15.67
CA THR A 47 -2.55 6.32 -16.02
C THR A 47 -1.83 5.14 -16.69
N LEU A 48 -2.21 3.92 -16.33
CA LEU A 48 -1.60 2.71 -16.87
C LEU A 48 -2.18 2.42 -18.25
N ASP A 49 -1.34 2.40 -19.29
CA ASP A 49 -1.78 2.10 -20.65
C ASP A 49 -1.94 0.58 -20.82
N ALA A 50 -3.19 0.12 -20.75
CA ALA A 50 -3.55 -1.30 -20.78
C ALA A 50 -3.18 -2.01 -22.10
N ARG A 51 -2.74 -1.27 -23.13
CA ARG A 51 -2.40 -1.81 -24.46
C ARG A 51 -1.14 -2.68 -24.47
N SER A 52 -0.23 -2.51 -23.49
CA SER A 52 1.04 -3.23 -23.40
C SER A 52 0.88 -4.74 -23.10
N HIS A 53 -0.11 -5.13 -22.30
CA HIS A 53 -0.26 -6.52 -21.86
C HIS A 53 -0.79 -7.48 -22.93
N ARG A 54 -1.28 -6.99 -24.08
CA ARG A 54 -1.88 -7.84 -25.11
C ARG A 54 -0.85 -8.39 -26.12
N MET A 55 0.38 -7.88 -26.12
CA MET A 55 1.46 -8.33 -27.04
C MET A 55 2.38 -9.41 -26.43
N LEU A 56 2.26 -9.72 -25.13
CA LEU A 56 3.07 -10.70 -24.40
C LEU A 56 2.36 -12.08 -24.26
N ARG A 57 1.59 -12.47 -25.28
CA ARG A 57 1.10 -13.85 -25.44
C ARG A 57 1.65 -14.41 -26.77
N PRO A 58 2.66 -15.30 -26.74
CA PRO A 58 3.08 -16.04 -27.93
C PRO A 58 2.00 -17.05 -28.37
#